data_AF-A0A3C1DQR0-F1
#
_entry.id   AF-A0A3C1DQR0-F1
#
_cell.length_a   1.000
_cell.length_b   1.000
_cell.length_c   1.000
_cell.angle_alpha   90.00
_cell.angle_beta   90.00
_cell.angle_gamma   90.00
#
_symmetry.space_group_name_H-M   'P 1'
#
loop_
_entity.id
_entity.type
_entity.pdbx_description
1 polymer ?
#
loop_
_entity_poly.entity_id
_entity_poly.type
_entity_poly.pdbx_seq_one_letter_code
_entity_poly.pdbx_strand_id
1 'polypeptide(L)'
;MTDLTTGRYRYLLGGDEQPVDERFRITAFDDHTKVESWRNAHGTSLQVQALYFEAGHCECELIWNSTVPETPEHVETHYAVAVDGSVQVSWRINRGAQQHHSVEADSRGGPSFFPLMRVFSGRTVRKLALTAGQPMTVVVPDIRDPRVVDSFLTPLVSDRHAASVQPGTVEVDGVDHECLVVDYRGGQYDADATVFVDDGGLLLRYTWPQAGVGDWDVQLCEVQGPWPAPAQW
;
A
#
# COMPACT_ATOMS: atom_id res chain seq x y z
N MET A 1 8.21 -23.10 -2.38
CA MET A 1 8.21 -21.97 -1.41
C MET A 1 9.62 -21.47 -1.25
N THR A 2 9.84 -20.20 -1.57
CA THR A 2 11.13 -19.52 -1.45
C THR A 2 10.90 -18.16 -0.82
N ASP A 3 11.54 -17.89 0.31
CA ASP A 3 11.55 -16.53 0.88
C ASP A 3 12.39 -15.64 -0.03
N LEU A 4 11.77 -14.57 -0.53
CA LEU A 4 12.42 -13.65 -1.46
C LEU A 4 12.98 -12.45 -0.71
N THR A 5 12.13 -11.69 -0.01
CA THR A 5 12.56 -10.43 0.60
C THR A 5 11.93 -10.22 1.95
N THR A 6 12.68 -9.61 2.87
CA THR A 6 12.12 -8.92 4.04
C THR A 6 12.64 -7.50 4.09
N GLY A 7 11.90 -6.59 4.71
CA GLY A 7 12.39 -5.24 4.92
C GLY A 7 11.60 -4.44 5.94
N ARG A 8 12.10 -3.23 6.22
CA ARG A 8 11.57 -2.32 7.22
C ARG A 8 11.60 -0.88 6.72
N TYR A 9 10.55 -0.15 7.05
CA TYR A 9 10.45 1.29 6.80
C TYR A 9 10.69 2.08 8.09
N ARG A 10 11.44 3.17 7.95
CA ARG A 10 11.62 4.22 8.97
C ARG A 10 10.74 5.42 8.61
N TYR A 11 10.14 6.02 9.63
CA TYR A 11 9.24 7.17 9.50
C TYR A 11 9.84 8.39 10.18
N LEU A 12 9.94 9.48 9.43
CA LEU A 12 10.41 10.78 9.93
C LEU A 12 9.28 11.80 9.72
N LEU A 13 9.10 12.71 10.69
CA LEU A 13 8.23 13.88 10.57
C LEU A 13 9.06 15.12 10.89
N GLY A 14 9.23 16.01 9.92
CA GLY A 14 10.10 17.18 10.08
C GLY A 14 11.57 16.83 10.37
N GLY A 15 12.00 15.62 9.99
CA GLY A 15 13.32 15.07 10.29
C GLY A 15 13.42 14.24 11.58
N ASP A 16 12.40 14.28 12.44
CA ASP A 16 12.38 13.54 13.70
C ASP A 16 11.76 12.15 13.52
N GLU A 17 12.45 11.11 14.01
CA GLU A 17 11.97 9.73 13.92
C GLU A 17 10.70 9.51 14.75
N GLN A 18 9.71 8.91 14.10
CA GLN A 18 8.41 8.60 14.68
C GLN A 18 8.36 7.13 15.14
N PRO A 19 7.62 6.82 16.21
CA PRO A 19 7.54 5.47 16.78
C PRO A 19 6.58 4.58 15.95
N VAL A 20 6.89 4.42 14.68
CA VAL A 20 6.17 3.56 13.72
C VAL A 20 7.07 2.38 13.38
N ASP A 21 6.61 1.16 13.64
CA ASP A 21 7.30 -0.06 13.22
C ASP A 21 6.50 -0.68 12.07
N GLU A 22 6.97 -0.48 10.84
CA GLU A 22 6.41 -1.12 9.65
C GLU A 22 7.43 -2.03 8.98
N ARG A 23 7.05 -3.29 8.79
CA ARG A 23 7.88 -4.30 8.15
C ARG A 23 7.06 -5.07 7.12
N PHE A 24 7.78 -5.82 6.29
CA PHE A 24 7.16 -6.70 5.30
C PHE A 24 7.99 -7.95 5.06
N ARG A 25 7.32 -8.94 4.47
CA ARG A 25 7.91 -10.16 3.91
C ARG A 25 7.26 -10.46 2.56
N ILE A 26 8.07 -10.93 1.62
CA ILE A 26 7.63 -11.47 0.35
C ILE A 26 8.10 -12.91 0.22
N THR A 27 7.17 -13.82 -0.05
CA THR A 27 7.43 -15.24 -0.23
C THR A 27 6.82 -15.68 -1.57
N ALA A 28 7.62 -16.35 -2.40
CA ALA A 28 7.13 -16.94 -3.64
C ALA A 28 6.68 -18.39 -3.42
N PHE A 29 5.53 -18.71 -4.00
CA PHE A 29 4.97 -20.05 -4.15
C PHE A 29 4.94 -20.41 -5.63
N ASP A 30 4.52 -21.64 -5.94
CA ASP A 30 4.57 -22.15 -7.32
C ASP A 30 3.50 -21.49 -8.21
N ASP A 31 2.41 -21.00 -7.62
CA ASP A 31 1.23 -20.45 -8.30
C ASP A 31 0.89 -18.99 -7.91
N HIS A 32 1.56 -18.46 -6.87
CA HIS A 32 1.34 -17.10 -6.39
C HIS A 32 2.53 -16.52 -5.65
N THR A 33 2.53 -15.20 -5.49
CA THR A 33 3.40 -14.49 -4.55
C THR A 33 2.58 -13.98 -3.38
N LYS A 34 3.05 -14.26 -2.17
CA LYS A 34 2.49 -13.72 -0.92
C LYS A 34 3.30 -12.52 -0.48
N VAL A 35 2.62 -11.41 -0.20
CA VAL A 35 3.19 -10.21 0.43
C VAL A 35 2.50 -9.98 1.76
N GLU A 36 3.27 -10.04 2.83
CA GLU A 36 2.83 -9.77 4.19
C GLU A 36 3.41 -8.42 4.63
N SER A 37 2.61 -7.58 5.28
CA SER A 37 3.06 -6.34 5.90
C SER A 37 2.36 -6.10 7.21
N TRP A 38 3.08 -5.55 8.19
CA TRP A 38 2.52 -5.23 9.49
C TRP A 38 3.09 -3.90 9.95
N ARG A 39 2.20 -3.04 10.46
CA ARG A 39 2.53 -1.72 11.01
C ARG A 39 1.95 -1.58 12.40
N ASN A 40 2.78 -1.17 13.35
CA ASN A 40 2.36 -0.75 14.68
C ASN A 40 2.63 0.76 14.85
N ALA A 41 1.63 1.50 15.31
CA ALA A 41 1.77 2.94 15.58
C ALA A 41 0.73 3.40 16.61
N HIS A 42 1.19 4.10 17.65
CA HIS A 42 0.33 4.83 18.59
C HIS A 42 -0.86 4.04 19.16
N GLY A 43 -0.65 2.78 19.55
CA GLY A 43 -1.71 1.93 20.11
C GLY A 43 -2.63 1.28 19.07
N THR A 44 -2.27 1.35 17.79
CA THR A 44 -2.96 0.66 16.70
C THR A 44 -1.99 -0.27 15.96
N SER A 45 -2.53 -1.33 15.38
CA SER A 45 -1.80 -2.25 14.51
C SER A 45 -2.62 -2.52 13.26
N LEU A 46 -1.97 -2.55 12.09
CA LEU A 46 -2.54 -3.00 10.84
C LEU A 46 -1.66 -4.11 10.27
N GLN A 47 -2.26 -5.25 9.96
CA GLN A 47 -1.64 -6.36 9.26
C GLN A 47 -2.31 -6.50 7.90
N VAL A 48 -1.52 -6.78 6.88
CA VAL A 48 -1.96 -6.97 5.51
C VAL A 48 -1.30 -8.23 4.97
N GLN A 49 -2.10 -9.13 4.40
CA GLN A 49 -1.62 -10.27 3.65
C GLN A 49 -2.26 -10.22 2.27
N ALA A 50 -1.46 -10.07 1.22
CA ALA A 50 -1.92 -10.11 -0.15
C ALA A 50 -1.35 -11.35 -0.87
N LEU A 51 -2.18 -11.99 -1.67
CA LEU A 51 -1.85 -13.10 -2.55
C LEU A 51 -2.03 -12.62 -4.00
N TYR A 52 -0.95 -12.67 -4.77
CA TYR A 52 -0.93 -12.29 -6.18
C TYR A 52 -0.72 -13.53 -7.02
N PHE A 53 -1.74 -13.92 -7.78
CA PHE A 53 -1.71 -15.15 -8.57
C PHE A 53 -1.37 -14.84 -10.03
N GLU A 54 -0.76 -15.81 -10.72
CA GLU A 54 -0.35 -15.65 -12.12
C GLU A 54 -1.54 -15.36 -13.07
N ALA A 55 -2.73 -15.85 -12.73
CA ALA A 55 -3.95 -15.61 -13.49
C ALA A 55 -4.48 -14.16 -13.38
N GLY A 56 -3.81 -13.28 -12.63
CA GLY A 56 -4.15 -11.86 -12.50
C GLY A 56 -5.20 -11.54 -11.43
N HIS A 57 -5.65 -12.55 -10.67
CA HIS A 57 -6.49 -12.33 -9.49
C HIS A 57 -5.62 -12.01 -8.27
N CYS A 58 -6.20 -11.25 -7.34
CA CYS A 58 -5.56 -10.88 -6.09
C CYS A 58 -6.54 -11.07 -4.93
N GLU A 59 -6.05 -11.70 -3.86
CA GLU A 59 -6.76 -11.76 -2.58
C GLU A 59 -5.98 -10.95 -1.56
N CYS A 60 -6.68 -10.20 -0.70
CA CYS A 60 -6.02 -9.44 0.34
C CYS A 60 -6.83 -9.44 1.63
N GLU A 61 -6.19 -9.83 2.72
CA GLU A 61 -6.71 -9.74 4.07
C GLU A 61 -6.07 -8.57 4.79
N LEU A 62 -6.89 -7.79 5.49
CA LEU A 62 -6.48 -6.69 6.36
C LEU A 62 -7.02 -6.96 7.76
N ILE A 63 -6.14 -6.90 8.75
CA ILE A 63 -6.50 -7.07 10.14
C ILE A 63 -6.04 -5.83 10.91
N TRP A 64 -6.99 -5.09 11.42
CA TRP A 64 -6.77 -3.95 12.29
C TRP A 64 -7.03 -4.34 13.74
N ASN A 65 -6.16 -3.86 14.64
CA ASN A 65 -6.43 -3.86 16.08
C ASN A 65 -6.12 -2.49 16.65
N SER A 66 -6.87 -2.08 17.67
CA SER A 66 -6.68 -0.80 18.36
C SER A 66 -6.94 -0.92 19.85
N THR A 67 -6.12 -0.22 20.63
CA THR A 67 -6.38 0.08 22.05
C THR A 67 -6.82 1.53 22.26
N VAL A 68 -7.03 2.29 21.17
CA VAL A 68 -7.41 3.70 21.22
C VAL A 68 -8.91 3.80 21.48
N PRO A 69 -9.35 4.61 22.47
CA PRO A 69 -10.77 4.84 22.74
C PRO A 69 -11.52 5.31 21.49
N GLU A 70 -12.82 4.97 21.43
CA GLU A 70 -13.74 5.40 20.34
C GLU A 70 -13.45 4.82 18.95
N THR A 71 -12.41 3.99 18.81
CA THR A 71 -12.13 3.22 17.59
C THR A 71 -12.54 1.76 17.78
N PRO A 72 -12.86 1.02 16.70
CA PRO A 72 -13.10 -0.41 16.81
C PRO A 72 -11.84 -1.13 17.32
N GLU A 73 -12.02 -1.99 18.31
CA GLU A 73 -10.93 -2.79 18.89
C GLU A 73 -10.32 -3.72 17.85
N HIS A 74 -11.16 -4.23 16.93
CA HIS A 74 -10.76 -5.18 15.91
C HIS A 74 -11.58 -5.01 14.63
N VAL A 75 -10.94 -5.06 13.47
CA VAL A 75 -11.62 -5.11 12.16
C VAL A 75 -10.86 -6.08 11.25
N GLU A 76 -11.58 -6.99 10.63
CA GLU A 76 -11.07 -7.87 9.58
C GLU A 76 -11.75 -7.50 8.27
N THR A 77 -10.98 -7.29 7.22
CA THR A 77 -11.50 -7.07 5.86
C THR A 77 -10.80 -7.99 4.89
N HIS A 78 -11.57 -8.65 4.03
CA HIS A 78 -11.09 -9.44 2.91
C HIS A 78 -11.52 -8.80 1.59
N TYR A 79 -10.55 -8.59 0.70
CA TYR A 79 -10.73 -8.12 -0.66
C TYR A 79 -10.40 -9.25 -1.63
N ALA A 80 -11.28 -9.51 -2.58
CA ALA A 80 -11.01 -10.35 -3.76
C ALA A 80 -11.15 -9.49 -5.01
N VAL A 81 -10.07 -9.39 -5.77
CA VAL A 81 -9.97 -8.58 -6.99
C VAL A 81 -9.87 -9.53 -8.17
N ALA A 82 -10.88 -9.47 -9.03
CA ALA A 82 -10.94 -10.28 -10.23
C ALA A 82 -10.15 -9.64 -11.39
N VAL A 83 -9.91 -10.44 -12.43
CA VAL A 83 -9.15 -10.04 -13.64
C VAL A 83 -9.86 -8.94 -14.43
N ASP A 84 -11.19 -8.95 -14.43
CA ASP A 84 -12.01 -7.90 -15.04
C ASP A 84 -12.01 -6.59 -14.22
N GLY A 85 -11.42 -6.64 -13.03
CA GLY A 85 -11.34 -5.52 -12.13
C GLY A 85 -12.50 -5.37 -11.17
N SER A 86 -13.46 -6.30 -11.15
CA SER A 86 -14.46 -6.31 -10.09
C SER A 86 -13.79 -6.57 -8.74
N VAL A 87 -14.21 -5.83 -7.71
CA VAL A 87 -13.70 -5.99 -6.34
C VAL A 87 -14.83 -6.41 -5.43
N GLN A 88 -14.68 -7.60 -4.86
CA GLN A 88 -15.56 -8.11 -3.81
C GLN A 88 -14.91 -7.86 -2.46
N VAL A 89 -15.68 -7.29 -1.53
CA VAL A 89 -15.20 -7.00 -0.18
C VAL A 89 -16.14 -7.59 0.84
N SER A 90 -15.57 -8.26 1.83
CA SER A 90 -16.29 -8.64 3.04
C SER A 90 -15.53 -8.15 4.25
N TRP A 91 -16.25 -7.63 5.25
CA TRP A 91 -15.61 -7.17 6.48
C TRP A 91 -16.43 -7.53 7.71
N ARG A 92 -15.74 -7.58 8.84
CA ARG A 92 -16.28 -7.86 10.16
C ARG A 92 -15.64 -6.94 11.17
N ILE A 93 -16.46 -6.22 11.92
CA ILE A 93 -16.01 -5.37 13.03
C ILE A 93 -16.23 -6.11 14.35
N ASN A 94 -15.19 -6.16 15.17
CA ASN A 94 -15.12 -6.87 16.44
C ASN A 94 -15.55 -8.33 16.27
N ARG A 95 -16.72 -8.71 16.77
CA ARG A 95 -17.34 -10.03 16.61
C ARG A 95 -18.75 -9.94 16.01
N GLY A 96 -18.99 -8.87 15.26
CA GLY A 96 -20.28 -8.59 14.63
C GLY A 96 -20.58 -9.49 13.43
N ALA A 97 -21.72 -9.24 12.81
CA ALA A 97 -22.10 -9.90 11.57
C ALA A 97 -21.18 -9.47 10.42
N GLN A 98 -20.79 -10.43 9.60
CA GLN A 98 -20.04 -10.17 8.37
C GLN A 98 -20.90 -9.37 7.39
N GLN A 99 -20.32 -8.33 6.82
CA GLN A 99 -20.91 -7.50 5.77
C GLN A 99 -20.24 -7.82 4.42
N HIS A 100 -20.94 -7.50 3.33
CA HIS A 100 -20.48 -7.72 1.97
C HIS A 100 -20.77 -6.53 1.08
N HIS A 101 -19.86 -6.21 0.18
CA HIS A 101 -20.04 -5.18 -0.83
C HIS A 101 -19.27 -5.52 -2.11
N SER A 102 -19.81 -5.11 -3.25
CA SER A 102 -19.17 -5.28 -4.56
C SER A 102 -18.96 -3.91 -5.17
N VAL A 103 -17.75 -3.67 -5.67
CA VAL A 103 -17.39 -2.45 -6.39
C VAL A 103 -17.00 -2.84 -7.81
N GLU A 104 -17.74 -2.30 -8.77
CA GLU A 104 -17.37 -2.32 -10.18
C GLU A 104 -16.45 -1.14 -10.44
N ALA A 105 -15.27 -1.40 -10.97
CA ALA A 105 -14.36 -0.35 -11.41
C ALA A 105 -14.45 -0.16 -12.92
N ASP A 106 -14.25 1.07 -13.37
CA ASP A 106 -14.40 1.39 -14.79
C ASP A 106 -13.34 0.69 -15.65
N SER A 107 -13.83 0.21 -16.79
CA SER A 107 -13.28 -0.72 -17.78
C SER A 107 -11.95 -0.33 -18.47
N ARG A 108 -11.29 0.77 -18.09
CA ARG A 108 -10.05 1.24 -18.73
C ARG A 108 -8.80 0.67 -18.06
N GLY A 109 -8.71 -0.65 -18.04
CA GLY A 109 -7.55 -1.39 -17.52
C GLY A 109 -7.77 -2.10 -16.17
N GLY A 110 -8.99 -2.06 -15.63
CA GLY A 110 -9.34 -2.59 -14.30
C GLY A 110 -8.79 -1.70 -13.16
N PRO A 111 -9.38 -1.73 -11.95
CA PRO A 111 -8.80 -1.06 -10.81
C PRO A 111 -7.54 -1.82 -10.38
N SER A 112 -6.51 -1.06 -10.03
CA SER A 112 -5.48 -1.62 -9.16
C SER A 112 -6.02 -1.58 -7.73
N PHE A 113 -5.90 -2.68 -6.99
CA PHE A 113 -6.11 -2.64 -5.54
C PHE A 113 -4.81 -2.20 -4.85
N PHE A 114 -4.92 -1.30 -3.87
CA PHE A 114 -3.79 -0.80 -3.08
C PHE A 114 -4.15 -0.77 -1.58
N PRO A 115 -3.60 -1.70 -0.77
CA PRO A 115 -3.95 -1.84 0.65
C PRO A 115 -3.26 -0.81 1.58
N LEU A 116 -2.69 0.27 1.02
CA LEU A 116 -2.15 1.42 1.77
C LEU A 116 -0.97 1.13 2.73
N MET A 117 -0.24 0.03 2.56
CA MET A 117 1.08 -0.19 3.18
C MET A 117 2.21 0.15 2.21
N ARG A 118 3.39 0.48 2.75
CA ARG A 118 4.52 1.02 1.99
C ARG A 118 5.05 0.04 0.95
N VAL A 119 5.12 -1.25 1.30
CA VAL A 119 5.56 -2.31 0.38
C VAL A 119 4.69 -2.40 -0.89
N PHE A 120 3.38 -2.06 -0.80
CA PHE A 120 2.46 -2.08 -1.96
C PHE A 120 2.42 -0.77 -2.74
N SER A 121 2.95 0.31 -2.16
CA SER A 121 2.88 1.65 -2.74
C SER A 121 3.71 1.73 -4.02
N GLY A 122 4.92 1.17 -3.99
CA GLY A 122 5.84 1.21 -5.14
C GLY A 122 5.23 0.58 -6.39
N ARG A 123 4.60 -0.59 -6.26
CA ARG A 123 3.93 -1.26 -7.39
C ARG A 123 2.82 -0.40 -8.00
N THR A 124 1.97 0.20 -7.16
CA THR A 124 0.88 1.07 -7.63
C THR A 124 1.43 2.28 -8.37
N VAL A 125 2.46 2.92 -7.83
CA VAL A 125 3.12 4.08 -8.42
C VAL A 125 3.85 3.72 -9.72
N ARG A 126 4.51 2.57 -9.78
CA ARG A 126 5.17 2.08 -10.99
C ARG A 126 4.16 1.82 -12.11
N LYS A 127 3.01 1.20 -11.81
CA LYS A 127 1.92 1.03 -12.78
C LYS A 127 1.44 2.39 -13.31
N LEU A 128 1.25 3.37 -12.43
CA LEU A 128 0.89 4.75 -12.82
C LEU A 128 1.96 5.43 -13.68
N ALA A 129 3.24 5.24 -13.38
CA ALA A 129 4.32 5.82 -14.18
C ALA A 129 4.29 5.31 -15.64
N LEU A 130 3.77 4.11 -15.88
CA LEU A 130 3.61 3.51 -17.20
C LEU A 130 2.37 4.01 -17.97
N THR A 131 1.45 4.74 -17.33
CA THR A 131 0.22 5.23 -18.00
C THR A 131 0.43 6.54 -18.77
N ALA A 132 1.67 7.05 -18.84
CA ALA A 132 2.00 8.31 -19.52
C ALA A 132 1.16 9.51 -19.05
N GLY A 133 0.91 9.61 -17.74
CA GLY A 133 0.13 10.70 -17.14
C GLY A 133 -1.39 10.56 -17.31
N GLN A 134 -1.89 9.37 -17.63
CA GLN A 134 -3.33 9.11 -17.51
C GLN A 134 -3.66 8.69 -16.07
N PRO A 135 -4.74 9.24 -15.47
CA PRO A 135 -5.18 8.78 -14.16
C PRO A 135 -5.61 7.31 -14.25
N MET A 136 -5.36 6.57 -13.17
CA MET A 136 -5.85 5.21 -12.98
C MET A 136 -6.76 5.18 -11.77
N THR A 137 -7.89 4.50 -11.91
CA THR A 137 -8.80 4.22 -10.81
C THR A 137 -8.18 3.14 -9.92
N VAL A 138 -8.12 3.41 -8.62
CA VAL A 138 -7.53 2.52 -7.60
C VAL A 138 -8.56 2.28 -6.52
N VAL A 139 -8.73 1.02 -6.11
CA VAL A 139 -9.51 0.66 -4.93
C VAL A 139 -8.57 0.59 -3.74
N VAL A 140 -8.90 1.35 -2.70
CA VAL A 140 -8.14 1.39 -1.44
C VAL A 140 -9.07 1.14 -0.25
N PRO A 141 -8.57 0.62 0.88
CA PRO A 141 -9.31 0.65 2.13
C PRO A 141 -9.55 2.09 2.60
N ASP A 142 -10.77 2.41 3.05
CA ASP A 142 -11.06 3.71 3.63
C ASP A 142 -10.49 3.82 5.06
N ILE A 143 -9.46 4.65 5.22
CA ILE A 143 -8.77 4.86 6.50
C ILE A 143 -8.97 6.27 7.08
N ARG A 144 -9.94 7.06 6.57
CA ARG A 144 -10.13 8.48 6.93
C ARG A 144 -10.36 8.71 8.41
N ASP A 145 -11.32 7.99 8.96
CA ASP A 145 -11.71 8.11 10.34
C ASP A 145 -12.07 6.72 10.88
N PRO A 146 -11.22 6.11 11.72
CA PRO A 146 -11.51 4.82 12.31
C PRO A 146 -12.74 4.83 13.22
N ARG A 147 -13.24 6.00 13.64
CA ARG A 147 -14.46 6.13 14.46
C ARG A 147 -15.73 5.99 13.63
N VAL A 148 -15.66 6.18 12.31
CA VAL A 148 -16.79 5.97 11.39
C VAL A 148 -16.79 4.50 10.97
N VAL A 149 -17.26 3.66 11.88
CA VAL A 149 -17.18 2.20 11.79
C VAL A 149 -17.80 1.65 10.51
N ASP A 150 -18.90 2.24 10.04
CA ASP A 150 -19.61 1.77 8.84
C ASP A 150 -18.80 1.94 7.54
N SER A 151 -17.79 2.82 7.53
CA SER A 151 -16.92 3.04 6.37
C SER A 151 -15.48 2.59 6.59
N PHE A 152 -15.02 2.39 7.82
CA PHE A 152 -13.61 2.08 8.09
C PHE A 152 -13.19 0.72 7.49
N LEU A 153 -12.10 0.72 6.72
CA LEU A 153 -11.60 -0.40 5.92
C LEU A 153 -12.62 -0.98 4.93
N THR A 154 -13.63 -0.21 4.54
CA THR A 154 -14.50 -0.53 3.40
C THR A 154 -13.84 -0.05 2.10
N PRO A 155 -14.24 -0.53 0.91
CA PRO A 155 -13.62 -0.09 -0.33
C PRO A 155 -13.92 1.38 -0.63
N LEU A 156 -12.87 2.14 -0.93
CA LEU A 156 -12.93 3.50 -1.45
C LEU A 156 -12.31 3.52 -2.85
N VAL A 157 -13.09 3.97 -3.83
CA VAL A 157 -12.59 4.22 -5.19
C VAL A 157 -11.91 5.58 -5.22
N SER A 158 -10.70 5.62 -5.74
CA SER A 158 -9.89 6.84 -5.84
C SER A 158 -9.14 6.87 -7.15
N ASP A 159 -9.22 7.99 -7.87
CA ASP A 159 -8.32 8.23 -8.99
C ASP A 159 -6.95 8.66 -8.47
N ARG A 160 -5.92 8.05 -9.07
CA ARG A 160 -4.51 8.32 -8.76
C ARG A 160 -3.76 8.64 -10.05
N HIS A 161 -2.72 9.44 -9.94
CA HIS A 161 -2.00 9.95 -11.10
C HIS A 161 -0.51 10.13 -10.81
N ALA A 162 0.34 9.82 -11.79
CA ALA A 162 1.76 10.14 -11.79
C ALA A 162 1.96 11.41 -12.66
N ALA A 163 2.23 12.55 -12.03
CA ALA A 163 2.31 13.85 -12.70
C ALA A 163 3.64 14.10 -13.41
N SER A 164 4.72 13.58 -12.86
CA SER A 164 6.04 13.61 -13.49
C SER A 164 6.76 12.30 -13.17
N VAL A 165 7.63 11.87 -14.07
CA VAL A 165 8.45 10.66 -13.90
C VAL A 165 9.85 11.00 -14.39
N GLN A 166 10.84 10.90 -13.50
CA GLN A 166 12.24 11.22 -13.79
C GLN A 166 13.15 10.11 -13.25
N PRO A 167 14.30 9.83 -13.87
CA PRO A 167 15.30 8.98 -13.25
C PRO A 167 15.91 9.68 -12.02
N GLY A 168 16.27 8.90 -11.02
CA GLY A 168 16.99 9.39 -9.85
C GLY A 168 17.70 8.27 -9.10
N THR A 169 18.35 8.64 -8.01
CA THR A 169 19.12 7.72 -7.17
C THR A 169 18.77 8.00 -5.71
N VAL A 170 18.64 6.95 -4.90
CA VAL A 170 18.44 7.06 -3.45
C VAL A 170 19.31 6.05 -2.72
N GLU A 171 19.93 6.50 -1.64
CA GLU A 171 20.71 5.64 -0.76
C GLU A 171 19.77 4.86 0.17
N VAL A 172 19.92 3.53 0.20
CA VAL A 172 19.27 2.62 1.14
C VAL A 172 20.34 1.72 1.75
N ASP A 173 20.44 1.72 3.08
CA ASP A 173 21.43 0.92 3.82
C ASP A 173 22.89 1.11 3.31
N GLY A 174 23.23 2.36 2.96
CA GLY A 174 24.57 2.73 2.45
C GLY A 174 24.84 2.31 1.00
N VAL A 175 23.83 1.85 0.27
CA VAL A 175 23.91 1.47 -1.14
C VAL A 175 23.04 2.40 -1.98
N ASP A 176 23.59 2.93 -3.07
CA ASP A 176 22.83 3.73 -4.03
C ASP A 176 21.97 2.83 -4.93
N HIS A 177 20.69 3.18 -5.04
CA HIS A 177 19.72 2.50 -5.90
C HIS A 177 19.20 3.44 -6.98
N GLU A 178 19.35 3.03 -8.23
CA GLU A 178 18.66 3.66 -9.36
C GLU A 178 17.14 3.47 -9.22
N CYS A 179 16.40 4.54 -9.48
CA CYS A 179 14.96 4.57 -9.27
C CYS A 179 14.25 5.55 -10.21
N LEU A 180 12.93 5.46 -10.23
CA LEU A 180 12.05 6.48 -10.75
C LEU A 180 11.61 7.39 -9.59
N VAL A 181 11.75 8.68 -9.79
CA VAL A 181 11.19 9.74 -8.95
C VAL A 181 9.87 10.16 -9.57
N VAL A 182 8.78 10.00 -8.82
CA VAL A 182 7.42 10.20 -9.30
C VAL A 182 6.67 11.19 -8.41
N ASP A 183 6.15 12.25 -9.01
CA ASP A 183 5.17 13.12 -8.35
C ASP A 183 3.81 12.42 -8.35
N TYR A 184 3.43 11.87 -7.21
CA TYR A 184 2.22 11.08 -7.01
C TYR A 184 1.08 11.94 -6.49
N ARG A 185 -0.05 11.91 -7.19
CA ARG A 185 -1.26 12.68 -6.91
C ARG A 185 -2.49 11.80 -6.71
N GLY A 186 -3.43 12.33 -5.95
CA GLY A 186 -4.76 11.77 -5.74
C GLY A 186 -4.95 11.18 -4.35
N GLY A 187 -6.18 10.76 -4.06
CA GLY A 187 -6.61 10.36 -2.72
C GLY A 187 -7.06 11.54 -1.87
N GLN A 188 -6.86 11.43 -0.56
CA GLN A 188 -7.39 12.35 0.45
C GLN A 188 -6.44 13.51 0.77
N TYR A 189 -5.37 13.65 0.00
CA TYR A 189 -4.29 14.56 0.31
C TYR A 189 -4.22 15.64 -0.77
N ASP A 190 -4.30 16.90 -0.33
CA ASP A 190 -4.30 18.07 -1.21
C ASP A 190 -2.91 18.37 -1.80
N ALA A 191 -1.86 17.89 -1.14
CA ALA A 191 -0.48 18.09 -1.56
C ALA A 191 0.11 16.84 -2.22
N ASP A 192 0.87 17.07 -3.29
CA ASP A 192 1.58 16.04 -4.03
C ASP A 192 2.60 15.34 -3.13
N ALA A 193 2.70 14.02 -3.25
CA ALA A 193 3.78 13.26 -2.64
C ALA A 193 4.87 12.98 -3.67
N THR A 194 6.13 12.91 -3.24
CA THR A 194 7.22 12.45 -4.10
C THR A 194 7.58 11.02 -3.71
N VAL A 195 7.64 10.14 -4.70
CA VAL A 195 7.83 8.70 -4.51
C VAL A 195 9.04 8.24 -5.28
N PHE A 196 9.91 7.49 -4.62
CA PHE A 196 11.11 6.89 -5.19
C PHE A 196 10.88 5.38 -5.28
N VAL A 197 10.77 4.86 -6.50
CA VAL A 197 10.44 3.45 -6.76
C VAL A 197 11.49 2.82 -7.65
N ASP A 198 11.97 1.64 -7.28
CA ASP A 198 13.00 0.93 -8.06
C ASP A 198 12.43 0.26 -9.33
N ASP A 199 13.28 -0.46 -10.05
CA ASP A 199 12.85 -1.22 -11.23
C ASP A 199 11.93 -2.40 -10.89
N GLY A 200 11.97 -2.88 -9.65
CA GLY A 200 11.16 -3.97 -9.11
C GLY A 200 9.76 -3.56 -8.63
N GLY A 201 9.47 -2.26 -8.53
CA GLY A 201 8.26 -1.76 -7.88
C GLY A 201 8.34 -1.69 -6.35
N LEU A 202 9.54 -1.78 -5.77
CA LEU A 202 9.80 -1.50 -4.37
C LEU A 202 9.75 0.00 -4.10
N LEU A 203 9.02 0.39 -3.05
CA LEU A 203 9.12 1.75 -2.54
C LEU A 203 10.43 1.90 -1.76
N LEU A 204 11.32 2.78 -2.22
CA LEU A 204 12.58 3.11 -1.55
C LEU A 204 12.43 4.31 -0.62
N ARG A 205 11.70 5.34 -1.05
CA ARG A 205 11.41 6.54 -0.26
C ARG A 205 10.08 7.18 -0.66
N TYR A 206 9.40 7.78 0.29
CA TYR A 206 8.16 8.52 0.11
C TYR A 206 8.21 9.79 0.94
N THR A 207 8.06 10.95 0.30
CA THR A 207 7.95 12.23 1.00
C THR A 207 6.59 12.86 0.76
N TRP A 208 5.98 13.41 1.81
CA TRP A 208 4.68 14.04 1.71
C TRP A 208 4.55 15.22 2.67
N PRO A 209 4.35 16.45 2.14
CA PRO A 209 4.09 17.62 2.96
C PRO A 209 2.66 17.61 3.47
N GLN A 210 2.49 17.72 4.79
CA GLN A 210 1.18 17.81 5.43
C GLN A 210 1.01 19.19 6.07
N ALA A 211 0.08 19.98 5.52
CA ALA A 211 -0.18 21.34 5.97
C ALA A 211 -0.49 21.40 7.48
N GLY A 212 0.24 22.24 8.21
CA GLY A 212 0.07 22.41 9.66
C GLY A 212 0.67 21.29 10.53
N VAL A 213 1.24 20.24 9.93
CA VAL A 213 1.85 19.12 10.67
C VAL A 213 3.35 19.05 10.40
N GLY A 214 3.76 19.11 9.13
CA GLY A 214 5.16 19.02 8.71
C GLY A 214 5.33 18.06 7.53
N ASP A 215 6.59 17.77 7.19
CA ASP A 215 6.93 16.91 6.08
C ASP A 215 7.20 15.49 6.57
N TRP A 216 6.39 14.54 6.09
CA TRP A 216 6.66 13.13 6.26
C TRP A 216 7.75 12.68 5.31
N ASP A 217 8.71 11.92 5.81
CA ASP A 217 9.73 11.23 5.03
C ASP A 217 9.82 9.78 5.50
N VAL A 218 9.39 8.86 4.63
CA VAL A 218 9.36 7.43 4.88
C VAL A 218 10.39 6.78 4.01
N GLN A 219 11.32 6.05 4.62
CA GLN A 219 12.49 5.49 3.95
C GLN A 219 12.55 4.00 4.20
N LEU A 220 12.86 3.22 3.17
CA LEU A 220 13.31 1.85 3.36
C LEU A 220 14.67 1.92 4.07
N CYS A 221 14.81 1.29 5.23
CA CYS A 221 16.04 1.36 6.02
C CYS A 221 16.72 0.00 6.20
N GLU A 222 15.99 -1.10 6.01
CA GLU A 222 16.52 -2.45 6.04
C GLU A 222 15.87 -3.25 4.91
N VAL A 223 16.66 -3.95 4.11
CA VAL A 223 16.17 -4.89 3.09
C VAL A 223 17.10 -6.08 2.99
N GLN A 224 16.53 -7.29 2.97
CA GLN A 224 17.29 -8.53 2.91
C GLN A 224 16.65 -9.50 1.93
N GLY A 225 17.49 -10.15 1.13
CA GLY A 225 17.07 -11.11 0.10
C GLY A 225 16.79 -10.47 -1.26
N PRO A 226 16.67 -11.28 -2.33
CA PRO A 226 16.38 -10.78 -3.67
C PRO A 226 15.00 -10.15 -3.75
N TRP A 227 14.90 -8.98 -4.39
CA TRP A 227 13.60 -8.41 -4.74
C TRP A 227 12.94 -9.21 -5.87
N PRO A 228 11.64 -9.56 -5.78
CA PRO A 228 10.91 -10.20 -6.88
C PRO A 228 10.89 -9.33 -8.15
N ALA A 229 10.92 -9.97 -9.31
CA ALA A 229 10.75 -9.26 -10.58
C ALA A 229 9.34 -8.63 -10.64
N PRO A 230 9.15 -7.49 -11.34
CA PRO A 230 7.84 -6.80 -11.43
C PRO A 230 6.68 -7.67 -11.93
N ALA A 231 6.96 -8.69 -12.72
CA ALA A 231 5.95 -9.61 -13.25
C ALA A 231 5.48 -10.66 -12.23
N GLN A 232 6.17 -10.80 -11.11
CA GLN A 232 5.93 -11.89 -10.15
C GLN A 232 4.96 -11.53 -9.02
N TRP A 233 4.55 -10.26 -8.88
CA TRP A 233 3.65 -9.87 -7.80
C TRP A 233 2.81 -8.66 -8.16
#